data_AF-A0A7X4CYR7-F1
#
_entry.id   AF-A0A7X4CYR7-F1
#
_cell.length_a   1.000
_cell.length_b   1.000
_cell.length_c   1.000
_cell.angle_alpha   90.00
_cell.angle_beta   90.00
_cell.angle_gamma   90.00
#
_symmetry.space_group_name_H-M   'P 1'
#
loop_
_entity.id
_entity.type
_entity.pdbx_description
1 polymer ?
#
loop_
_entity_poly.entity_id
_entity_poly.type
_entity_poly.pdbx_seq_one_letter_code
_entity_poly.pdbx_strand_id
1 'polypeptide(L)' 'MIWLVAEAAAGLALLCLGGEWLVRGAVSLAGRLGVSPLIIGLSVVAAGTSAPELFVSLVSVL' A
#
# COMPACT_ATOMS: atom_id res chain seq x y z
N MET A 1 24.67 7.93 10.18
CA MET A 1 23.53 8.87 10.27
C MET A 1 22.95 9.24 8.91
N ILE A 2 23.72 9.85 8.00
CA ILE A 2 23.19 10.25 6.69
C ILE A 2 22.62 9.08 5.86
N TRP A 3 23.28 7.93 5.87
CA TRP A 3 22.85 6.73 5.14
C TRP A 3 21.54 6.15 5.65
N LEU A 4 21.36 6.08 6.98
CA LEU A 4 20.11 5.60 7.60
C LEU A 4 18.91 6.48 7.21
N VAL A 5 19.12 7.80 7.17
CA VAL A 5 18.07 8.75 6.75
C VAL A 5 17.74 8.57 5.27
N ALA A 6 18.74 8.32 4.42
CA ALA A 6 18.55 8.08 3.00
C ALA A 6 17.72 6.80 2.73
N GLU A 7 18.01 5.71 3.44
CA GLU A 7 17.26 4.45 3.33
C GLU A 7 15.80 4.62 3.77
N ALA A 8 15.56 5.29 4.90
CA ALA A 8 14.21 5.56 5.38
C ALA A 8 13.41 6.45 4.41
N ALA A 9 14.05 7.50 3.87
CA ALA A 9 13.43 8.38 2.89
C ALA A 9 13.09 7.65 1.58
N ALA A 10 13.98 6.78 1.09
CA ALA A 10 13.74 5.97 -0.08
C ALA A 10 12.58 4.97 0.15
N GLY A 11 12.54 4.31 1.31
CA GLY A 11 11.45 3.43 1.70
C GLY A 11 10.10 4.13 1.76
N LEU A 12 10.05 5.32 2.39
CA LEU A 12 8.86 6.16 2.45
C LEU A 12 8.40 6.58 1.05
N ALA A 13 9.33 6.99 0.17
CA ALA A 13 9.00 7.34 -1.20
C ALA A 13 8.38 6.16 -1.96
N LEU A 14 8.96 4.96 -1.84
CA LEU A 14 8.43 3.75 -2.46
C LEU A 14 7.05 3.39 -1.91
N LEU A 15 6.83 3.50 -0.60
CA LEU A 15 5.52 3.26 0.02
C LEU A 15 4.46 4.24 -0.47
N CYS A 16 4.78 5.54 -0.52
CA CYS A 16 3.85 6.56 -1.02
C CYS A 16 3.50 6.34 -2.50
N LEU A 17 4.49 6.10 -3.35
CA LEU A 17 4.28 5.88 -4.78
C LEU A 17 3.53 4.56 -5.04
N GLY A 18 3.90 3.49 -4.34
CA GLY A 18 3.24 2.20 -4.43
C GLY A 18 1.79 2.25 -3.96
N GLY A 19 1.50 2.95 -2.85
CA GLY A 19 0.15 3.15 -2.34
C GLY A 19 -0.74 3.91 -3.33
N GLU A 20 -0.23 4.99 -3.93
CA GLU A 20 -0.94 5.77 -4.93
C GLU A 20 -1.26 4.93 -6.19
N TRP A 21 -0.31 4.11 -6.64
CA TRP A 21 -0.53 3.18 -7.77
C TRP A 21 -1.54 2.08 -7.43
N LEU A 22 -1.48 1.53 -6.21
CA LEU A 22 -2.43 0.54 -5.71
C LEU A 22 -3.85 1.10 -5.73
N VAL A 23 -4.07 2.29 -5.17
CA VAL A 23 -5.40 2.93 -5.10
C VAL A 23 -5.94 3.19 -6.52
N ARG A 24 -5.13 3.79 -7.40
CA ARG A 24 -5.54 4.08 -8.78
C ARG A 24 -5.87 2.81 -9.56
N GLY A 25 -5.04 1.77 -9.42
CA GLY A 25 -5.28 0.46 -10.02
C GLY A 25 -6.56 -0.19 -9.51
N ALA A 26 -6.80 -0.16 -8.20
CA ALA A 26 -7.99 -0.71 -7.56
C ALA A 26 -9.26 0.01 -8.00
N VAL A 27 -9.26 1.35 -8.05
CA VAL A 27 -10.41 2.14 -8.53
C VAL A 27 -10.69 1.86 -10.01
N SER A 28 -9.65 1.76 -10.85
CA SER A 28 -9.80 1.37 -12.25
C SER A 28 -10.43 -0.03 -12.38
N LEU A 29 -9.96 -0.99 -11.58
CA LEU A 29 -10.51 -2.34 -11.54
C LEU A 29 -11.98 -2.34 -11.11
N ALA A 30 -12.34 -1.57 -10.08
CA ALA A 30 -13.73 -1.44 -9.62
C ALA A 30 -14.66 -0.91 -10.73
N GLY A 31 -14.21 0.08 -11.50
CA GLY A 31 -14.94 0.59 -12.67
C GLY A 31 -15.16 -0.48 -13.74
N ARG A 32 -14.17 -1.35 -14.00
CA ARG A 32 -14.29 -2.45 -14.97
C ARG A 32 -15.20 -3.59 -14.48
N LEU A 33 -15.27 -3.79 -13.17
CA LEU A 33 -16.13 -4.79 -12.54
C LEU A 33 -17.55 -4.28 -12.23
N GLY A 34 -17.83 -2.98 -12.48
CA GLY A 34 -19.12 -2.37 -12.16
C GLY A 34 -19.39 -2.24 -10.66
N VAL A 35 -18.35 -2.27 -9.83
CA VAL A 35 -18.45 -2.21 -8.35
C VAL A 35 -18.14 -0.80 -7.89
N SER A 36 -18.78 -0.36 -6.80
CA SER A 36 -18.55 0.99 -6.28
C SER A 36 -17.10 1.15 -5.76
N PRO A 37 -16.50 2.35 -5.92
CA PRO A 37 -15.17 2.65 -5.37
C PRO A 37 -15.07 2.45 -3.86
N LEU A 38 -16.19 2.59 -3.14
CA LEU A 38 -16.25 2.34 -1.69
C LEU A 38 -15.98 0.87 -1.36
N ILE A 39 -16.59 -0.06 -2.10
CA ILE A 39 -16.42 -1.50 -1.83
C ILE A 39 -14.97 -1.92 -2.08
N ILE A 40 -14.34 -1.47 -3.17
CA ILE A 40 -12.93 -1.78 -3.44
C ILE A 40 -12.00 -1.09 -2.44
N GLY A 41 -12.37 0.12 -2.00
CA GLY A 41 -11.66 0.87 -0.97
C GLY A 41 -11.62 0.14 0.37
N LEU A 42 -12.78 -0.37 0.81
CA LEU A 42 -12.94 -1.09 2.08
C LEU A 42 -12.40 -2.52 2.05
N SER A 43 -12.05 -3.06 0.88
CA SER A 43 -11.57 -4.44 0.73
C SER A 43 -10.12 -4.50 0.26
N VAL A 44 -9.89 -4.35 -1.04
CA VAL A 44 -8.58 -4.52 -1.67
C VAL A 44 -7.62 -3.41 -1.26
N VAL A 45 -8.06 -2.16 -1.25
CA VAL A 45 -7.20 -1.04 -0.86
C VAL A 45 -6.83 -1.16 0.62
N ALA A 46 -7.83 -1.34 1.50
CA ALA A 46 -7.59 -1.51 2.93
C ALA A 46 -6.61 -2.66 3.23
N ALA A 47 -6.79 -3.82 2.60
CA ALA A 47 -5.87 -4.96 2.76
C ALA A 47 -4.46 -4.64 2.23
N GLY A 48 -4.35 -4.01 1.06
CA GLY A 48 -3.08 -3.68 0.44
C GLY A 48 -2.29 -2.60 1.21
N THR A 49 -2.97 -1.63 1.81
CA THR A 49 -2.32 -0.61 2.66
C THR A 49 -1.81 -1.17 3.97
N SER A 50 -2.37 -2.28 4.48
CA SER A 50 -1.90 -2.97 5.70
C SER A 50 -0.80 -4.01 5.43
N ALA A 51 -0.47 -4.29 4.17
CA ALA A 51 0.53 -5.27 3.82
C ALA A 51 1.95 -4.93 4.35
N PRO A 52 2.42 -3.67 4.32
CA PRO A 52 3.69 -3.30 4.94
C PRO A 52 3.73 -3.57 6.45
N GLU A 53 2.64 -3.25 7.16
CA GLU A 53 2.50 -3.48 8.58
C GLU A 53 2.48 -4.97 8.90
N LEU A 54 1.73 -5.77 8.13
CA LEU A 54 1.74 -7.23 8.23
C LEU A 54 3.14 -7.80 8.01
N PHE A 55 3.88 -7.27 7.03
CA PHE A 55 5.26 -7.69 6.77
C PHE A 55 6.17 -7.39 7.96
N VAL A 56 6.10 -6.18 8.51
CA VAL A 56 6.89 -5.81 9.71
C VAL A 56 6.49 -6.66 10.91
N SER A 57 5.20 -6.92 11.13
CA SER A 57 4.72 -7.80 12.20
C SER A 57 5.25 -9.23 12.06
N LEU A 58 5.25 -9.80 10.85
CA LEU A 58 5.79 -11.14 10.59
C LEU A 58 7.29 -11.20 10.79
N VAL A 59 8.05 -10.21 10.31
CA VAL A 59 9.51 -10.14 10.52
C VAL A 59 9.84 -9.95 12.00
N SER A 60 8.98 -9.28 12.75
CA SER A 60 9.21 -9.03 14.19
C SER A 60 8.94 -10.26 15.07
N VAL A 61 8.09 -11.18 14.61
CA VAL A 61 7.72 -12.38 15.39
C VAL A 61 8.60 -13.60 15.07
N LEU A 62 9.27 -13.59 13.91
CA LEU A 62 10.25 -14.62 13.50
C LEU A 62 11.62 -14.37 14.14
#